data_AF-A0A419SBU8-F1
#
_entry.id   AF-A0A419SBU8-F1
#
_cell.length_a   1.000
_cell.length_b   1.000
_cell.length_c   1.000
_cell.angle_alpha   90.00
_cell.angle_beta   90.00
_cell.angle_gamma   90.00
#
_symmetry.space_group_name_H-M   'P 1'
#
loop_
_entity.id
_entity.type
_entity.pdbx_description
1 polymer ?
#
loop_
_entity_poly.entity_id
_entity_poly.type
_entity_poly.pdbx_seq_one_letter_code
_entity_poly.pdbx_strand_id
1 'polypeptide(L)'
;MKLSGHELYNKLVNEYKIIGEKGIINFTLKDLTISIETKDTVGNLLQEWLKTWMMVEKVEFEENTNSQVFPDFYLDKHNQKLDLLEVKSFDWDRGPGFDLANFDSYCNSLLTTAYRLNSDYLIFSYQMKGSELTIKDVWIKKIWELACPSGTYPVKVQEKKSVIYNIRPGIWYSERSKFKPFNSLEEFLSALNETRYQYPQTRHTNGHWLQNVLKNYEEHTGVKLQVR
;
A
#
# COMPACT_ATOMS: atom_id res chain seq x y z
N MET A 1 -11.50 20.79 -0.56
CA MET A 1 -12.52 19.80 -0.96
C MET A 1 -12.15 18.47 -0.34
N LYS A 2 -13.04 17.87 0.43
CA LYS A 2 -12.84 16.52 0.99
C LYS A 2 -13.07 15.47 -0.10
N LEU A 3 -12.17 14.48 -0.18
CA LEU A 3 -12.27 13.35 -1.09
C LEU A 3 -11.91 12.05 -0.36
N SER A 4 -12.64 10.98 -0.63
CA SER A 4 -12.20 9.61 -0.34
C SER A 4 -11.05 9.18 -1.28
N GLY A 5 -10.38 8.07 -0.98
CA GLY A 5 -9.33 7.52 -1.85
C GLY A 5 -9.81 7.19 -3.27
N HIS A 6 -11.05 6.74 -3.41
CA HIS A 6 -11.65 6.43 -4.71
C HIS A 6 -11.99 7.70 -5.51
N GLU A 7 -12.48 8.75 -4.85
CA GLU A 7 -12.74 10.03 -5.52
C GLU A 7 -11.43 10.72 -5.92
N LEU A 8 -10.40 10.65 -5.07
CA LEU A 8 -9.06 11.12 -5.39
C LEU A 8 -8.49 10.40 -6.61
N TYR A 9 -8.61 9.08 -6.65
CA TYR A 9 -8.24 8.26 -7.80
C TYR A 9 -8.99 8.68 -9.06
N ASN A 10 -10.31 8.83 -9.00
CA ASN A 10 -11.12 9.24 -10.15
C ASN A 10 -10.70 10.62 -10.68
N LYS A 11 -10.45 11.56 -9.78
CA LYS A 11 -9.95 12.89 -10.15
C LYS A 11 -8.57 12.83 -10.80
N LEU A 12 -7.66 12.03 -10.25
CA LEU A 12 -6.30 11.89 -10.77
C LEU A 12 -6.26 11.18 -12.14
N VAL A 13 -7.04 10.11 -12.31
CA VAL A 13 -6.95 9.23 -13.47
C VAL A 13 -7.94 9.61 -14.57
N ASN A 14 -9.19 9.91 -14.23
CA ASN A 14 -10.23 10.15 -15.23
C ASN A 14 -10.34 11.64 -15.62
N GLU A 15 -10.21 12.54 -14.65
CA GLU A 15 -10.28 13.99 -14.91
C GLU A 15 -8.91 14.55 -15.32
N TYR A 16 -7.87 14.33 -14.51
CA TYR A 16 -6.51 14.84 -14.75
C TYR A 16 -5.72 14.01 -15.76
N LYS A 17 -6.14 12.77 -16.03
CA LYS A 17 -5.60 11.91 -17.10
C LYS A 17 -4.08 11.67 -17.01
N ILE A 18 -3.59 11.37 -15.81
CA ILE A 18 -2.15 11.17 -15.56
C ILE A 18 -1.54 9.96 -16.29
N ILE A 19 -2.33 8.96 -16.68
CA ILE A 19 -1.81 7.74 -17.29
C ILE A 19 -1.29 8.03 -18.71
N GLY A 20 -0.05 7.65 -18.97
CA GLY A 20 0.66 7.92 -20.22
C GLY A 20 1.46 9.22 -20.20
N GLU A 21 1.25 10.08 -19.20
CA GLU A 21 2.00 11.33 -19.05
C GLU A 21 3.45 11.07 -18.65
N LYS A 22 4.29 12.05 -18.98
CA LYS A 22 5.74 11.97 -18.87
C LYS A 22 6.29 13.03 -17.91
N GLY A 23 7.35 12.67 -17.21
CA GLY A 23 8.13 13.55 -16.38
C GLY A 23 9.63 13.32 -16.56
N ILE A 24 10.42 14.27 -16.09
CA ILE A 24 11.89 14.16 -16.05
C ILE A 24 12.32 14.55 -14.64
N ILE A 25 13.22 13.76 -14.06
CA ILE A 25 13.82 14.09 -12.77
C ILE A 25 15.15 14.79 -13.06
N ASN A 26 15.21 16.08 -12.75
CA ASN A 26 16.44 16.86 -12.84
C ASN A 26 16.92 17.23 -11.44
N PHE A 27 18.23 17.14 -11.23
CA PHE A 27 18.91 17.67 -10.05
C PHE A 27 19.82 18.82 -10.47
N THR A 28 19.56 19.99 -9.93
CA THR A 28 20.34 21.21 -10.20
C THR A 28 21.07 21.64 -8.94
N LEU A 29 22.39 21.83 -9.06
CA LEU A 29 23.22 22.42 -8.02
C LEU A 29 24.15 23.47 -8.64
N LYS A 30 23.96 24.73 -8.23
CA LYS A 30 24.57 25.91 -8.88
C LYS A 30 24.22 25.95 -10.38
N ASP A 31 25.23 25.97 -11.23
CA ASP A 31 25.16 26.06 -12.69
C ASP A 31 25.13 24.69 -13.38
N LEU A 32 25.22 23.59 -12.63
CA LEU A 32 25.16 22.24 -13.16
C LEU A 32 23.78 21.61 -12.93
N THR A 33 23.18 21.11 -14.02
CA THR A 33 21.96 20.29 -13.99
C THR A 33 22.27 18.92 -14.57
N ILE A 34 21.89 17.87 -13.86
CA ILE A 34 21.92 16.48 -14.35
C ILE A 34 20.52 15.91 -14.41
N SER A 35 20.28 15.03 -15.37
CA SER A 35 19.06 14.23 -15.41
C SER A 35 19.29 12.89 -14.73
N ILE A 36 18.38 12.50 -13.85
CA ILE A 36 18.50 11.30 -13.04
C ILE A 36 17.90 10.11 -13.78
N GLU A 37 18.70 9.05 -13.94
CA GLU A 37 18.28 7.79 -14.56
C GLU A 37 18.10 6.65 -13.55
N THR A 38 18.49 6.87 -12.29
CA THR A 38 18.34 5.88 -11.21
C THR A 38 16.90 5.82 -10.73
N LYS A 39 16.42 4.60 -10.45
CA LYS A 39 15.02 4.32 -10.08
C LYS A 39 14.73 4.43 -8.58
N ASP A 40 15.76 4.47 -7.75
CA ASP A 40 15.64 4.31 -6.28
C ASP A 40 14.86 5.47 -5.61
N THR A 41 14.84 6.64 -6.21
CA THR A 41 14.18 7.85 -5.67
C THR A 41 12.77 8.07 -6.22
N VAL A 42 12.38 7.37 -7.28
CA VAL A 42 11.13 7.64 -8.03
C VAL A 42 9.91 7.53 -7.13
N GLY A 43 9.89 6.55 -6.22
CA GLY A 43 8.72 6.35 -5.36
C GLY A 43 8.47 7.51 -4.40
N ASN A 44 9.51 7.98 -3.73
CA ASN A 44 9.42 9.14 -2.85
C ASN A 44 9.03 10.40 -3.65
N LEU A 45 9.57 10.56 -4.85
CA LEU A 45 9.25 11.68 -5.72
C LEU A 45 7.77 11.67 -6.17
N LEU A 46 7.21 10.50 -6.50
CA LEU A 46 5.80 10.39 -6.87
C LEU A 46 4.86 10.68 -5.70
N GLN A 47 5.24 10.30 -4.47
CA GLN A 47 4.49 10.63 -3.26
C GLN A 47 4.50 12.14 -2.97
N GLU A 48 5.67 12.79 -3.02
CA GLU A 48 5.79 14.25 -2.88
C GLU A 48 5.08 15.01 -4.00
N TRP A 49 5.14 14.48 -5.23
CA TRP A 49 4.41 15.04 -6.37
C TRP A 49 2.90 14.95 -6.15
N LEU A 50 2.38 13.80 -5.69
CA LEU A 50 0.95 13.64 -5.39
C LEU A 50 0.49 14.63 -4.32
N LYS A 51 1.26 14.80 -3.25
CA LYS A 51 1.00 15.81 -2.21
C LYS A 51 0.88 17.21 -2.82
N THR A 52 1.83 17.60 -3.65
CA THR A 52 1.82 18.92 -4.31
C THR A 52 0.60 19.06 -5.22
N TRP A 53 0.27 18.02 -6.00
CA TRP A 53 -0.90 17.99 -6.86
C TRP A 53 -2.21 18.12 -6.05
N MET A 54 -2.35 17.38 -4.93
CA MET A 54 -3.50 17.50 -4.03
C MET A 54 -3.67 18.93 -3.48
N MET A 55 -2.57 19.62 -3.16
CA MET A 55 -2.61 21.02 -2.72
C MET A 55 -3.10 21.96 -3.82
N VAL A 56 -2.60 21.79 -5.06
CA VAL A 56 -3.02 22.58 -6.23
C VAL A 56 -4.51 22.37 -6.54
N GLU A 57 -4.97 21.13 -6.48
CA GLU A 57 -6.37 20.74 -6.65
C GLU A 57 -7.25 21.06 -5.42
N LYS A 58 -6.67 21.68 -4.38
CA LYS A 58 -7.35 22.07 -3.13
C LYS A 58 -8.05 20.91 -2.44
N VAL A 59 -7.50 19.69 -2.56
CA VAL A 59 -7.92 18.52 -1.80
C VAL A 59 -7.54 18.71 -0.34
N GLU A 60 -8.47 18.42 0.56
CA GLU A 60 -8.22 18.41 1.99
C GLU A 60 -7.55 17.10 2.39
N PHE A 61 -6.34 17.19 2.91
CA PHE A 61 -5.61 16.07 3.50
C PHE A 61 -4.66 16.56 4.60
N GLU A 62 -4.23 15.66 5.47
CA GLU A 62 -3.13 15.83 6.40
C GLU A 62 -2.05 14.77 6.09
N GLU A 63 -0.79 15.18 6.09
CA GLU A 63 0.34 14.27 5.92
C GLU A 63 0.70 13.65 7.28
N ASN A 64 1.08 12.38 7.28
CA ASN A 64 1.59 11.77 8.49
C ASN A 64 2.97 12.35 8.85
N THR A 65 3.06 12.99 10.02
CA THR A 65 4.29 13.62 10.51
C THR A 65 5.45 12.64 10.70
N ASN A 66 5.16 11.34 10.78
CA ASN A 66 6.17 10.29 10.80
C ASN A 66 6.09 9.46 9.51
N SER A 67 6.95 9.77 8.53
CA SER A 67 7.03 9.07 7.24
C SER A 67 7.42 7.59 7.33
N GLN A 68 7.86 7.11 8.50
CA GLN A 68 8.11 5.68 8.75
C GLN A 68 6.85 4.93 9.20
N VAL A 69 5.74 5.65 9.42
CA VAL A 69 4.50 5.11 9.97
C VAL A 69 3.37 5.31 8.96
N PHE A 70 2.56 4.28 8.85
CA PHE A 70 1.35 4.29 8.04
C PHE A 70 0.22 5.13 8.66
N PRO A 71 -0.68 5.74 7.84
CA PRO A 71 -0.60 5.86 6.38
C PRO A 71 0.30 7.02 5.96
N ASP A 72 0.54 7.20 4.67
CA ASP A 72 1.18 8.41 4.13
C ASP A 72 0.30 9.67 4.29
N PHE A 73 -1.00 9.55 3.98
CA PHE A 73 -1.95 10.65 4.05
C PHE A 73 -3.26 10.27 4.77
N TYR A 74 -3.78 11.21 5.55
CA TYR A 74 -5.14 11.21 6.08
C TYR A 74 -6.01 12.11 5.21
N LEU A 75 -6.93 11.54 4.44
CA LEU A 75 -7.84 12.34 3.61
C LEU A 75 -9.03 12.92 4.40
N ASP A 76 -9.25 12.41 5.62
CA ASP A 76 -10.18 13.00 6.59
C ASP A 76 -9.41 13.68 7.75
N LYS A 77 -9.30 15.01 7.68
CA LYS A 77 -8.65 15.84 8.72
C LYS A 77 -9.34 15.79 10.08
N HIS A 78 -10.62 15.43 10.11
CA HIS A 78 -11.41 15.42 11.33
C HIS A 78 -11.43 14.04 11.99
N ASN A 79 -11.10 12.99 11.23
CA ASN A 79 -11.05 11.63 11.73
C ASN A 79 -9.94 10.81 11.05
N GLN A 80 -8.75 10.80 11.67
CA GLN A 80 -7.58 10.04 11.25
C GLN A 80 -7.72 8.50 11.35
N LYS A 81 -8.95 7.98 11.51
CA LYS A 81 -9.28 6.55 11.39
C LYS A 81 -10.02 6.21 10.09
N LEU A 82 -10.44 7.22 9.35
CA LEU A 82 -11.16 7.09 8.07
C LEU A 82 -10.27 7.59 6.92
N ASP A 83 -10.60 7.13 5.71
CA ASP A 83 -9.99 7.59 4.45
C ASP A 83 -8.44 7.67 4.49
N LEU A 84 -7.84 6.61 5.04
CA LEU A 84 -6.40 6.43 5.13
C LEU A 84 -5.84 6.06 3.76
N LEU A 85 -4.85 6.81 3.29
CA LEU A 85 -4.26 6.62 1.97
C LEU A 85 -2.76 6.31 2.07
N GLU A 86 -2.38 5.13 1.59
CA GLU A 86 -0.99 4.74 1.40
C GLU A 86 -0.61 4.88 -0.08
N VAL A 87 0.55 5.45 -0.37
CA VAL A 87 1.07 5.56 -1.73
C VAL A 87 2.14 4.49 -1.94
N LYS A 88 2.02 3.77 -3.05
CA LYS A 88 3.05 2.84 -3.51
C LYS A 88 3.43 3.14 -4.94
N SER A 89 4.64 2.75 -5.32
CA SER A 89 5.02 2.76 -6.71
C SER A 89 5.95 1.61 -7.06
N PHE A 90 6.00 1.27 -8.34
CA PHE A 90 6.93 0.27 -8.85
C PHE A 90 7.28 0.49 -10.32
N ASP A 91 8.43 -0.04 -10.70
CA ASP A 91 8.87 -0.11 -12.08
C ASP A 91 8.07 -1.18 -12.84
N TRP A 92 7.29 -0.76 -13.82
CA TRP A 92 6.44 -1.59 -14.67
C TRP A 92 7.20 -2.77 -15.27
N ASP A 93 8.45 -2.57 -15.69
CA ASP A 93 9.26 -3.60 -16.33
C ASP A 93 9.75 -4.67 -15.34
N ARG A 94 9.78 -4.35 -14.03
CA ARG A 94 10.22 -5.26 -12.96
C ARG A 94 9.06 -5.85 -12.15
N GLY A 95 7.88 -5.24 -12.24
CA GLY A 95 6.72 -5.59 -11.43
C GLY A 95 6.80 -5.08 -9.99
N PRO A 96 5.79 -5.39 -9.15
CA PRO A 96 5.62 -4.78 -7.84
C PRO A 96 6.69 -5.25 -6.84
N GLY A 97 7.72 -4.41 -6.71
CA GLY A 97 8.88 -4.60 -5.85
C GLY A 97 8.73 -4.04 -4.43
N PHE A 98 7.66 -3.31 -4.12
CA PHE A 98 7.42 -2.70 -2.82
C PHE A 98 6.94 -3.70 -1.76
N ASP A 99 7.06 -3.30 -0.49
CA ASP A 99 6.50 -4.01 0.65
C ASP A 99 5.11 -3.43 0.97
N LEU A 100 4.16 -4.30 1.33
CA LEU A 100 2.84 -3.84 1.78
C LEU A 100 2.92 -3.34 3.23
N ALA A 101 3.59 -4.11 4.09
CA ALA A 101 3.93 -3.74 5.45
C ALA A 101 4.98 -4.70 6.03
N ASN A 102 5.69 -4.29 7.08
CA ASN A 102 6.42 -5.24 7.92
C ASN A 102 5.43 -6.20 8.61
N PHE A 103 5.69 -7.51 8.55
CA PHE A 103 4.73 -8.55 8.97
C PHE A 103 4.38 -8.45 10.46
N ASP A 104 5.39 -8.43 11.33
CA ASP A 104 5.17 -8.40 12.78
C ASP A 104 4.54 -7.09 13.22
N SER A 105 5.08 -5.95 12.76
CA SER A 105 4.54 -4.63 13.06
C SER A 105 3.10 -4.48 12.58
N TYR A 106 2.78 -4.99 11.38
CA TYR A 106 1.43 -4.96 10.85
C TYR A 106 0.48 -5.79 11.74
N CYS A 107 0.80 -7.06 11.99
CA CYS A 107 -0.05 -7.93 12.79
C CYS A 107 -0.26 -7.41 14.22
N ASN A 108 0.78 -6.83 14.84
CA ASN A 108 0.68 -6.25 16.17
C ASN A 108 -0.18 -4.98 16.16
N SER A 109 -0.04 -4.13 15.13
CA SER A 109 -0.87 -2.92 15.02
C SER A 109 -2.36 -3.24 14.87
N LEU A 110 -2.72 -4.36 14.22
CA LEU A 110 -4.12 -4.76 14.07
C LEU A 110 -4.82 -5.06 15.40
N LEU A 111 -4.07 -5.29 16.50
CA LEU A 111 -4.68 -5.48 17.82
C LEU A 111 -5.24 -4.18 18.41
N THR A 112 -4.78 -3.02 17.93
CA THR A 112 -5.18 -1.71 18.48
C THR A 112 -5.77 -0.77 17.43
N THR A 113 -5.39 -0.93 16.16
CA THR A 113 -5.79 -0.05 15.05
C THR A 113 -6.34 -0.82 13.86
N ALA A 114 -7.17 -1.84 14.10
CA ALA A 114 -7.71 -2.72 13.04
C ALA A 114 -8.48 -1.97 11.93
N TYR A 115 -9.04 -0.78 12.20
CA TYR A 115 -9.68 0.07 11.19
C TYR A 115 -8.79 0.34 9.96
N ARG A 116 -7.46 0.26 10.11
CA ARG A 116 -6.48 0.37 9.01
C ARG A 116 -6.60 -0.73 7.95
N LEU A 117 -7.38 -1.77 8.20
CA LEU A 117 -7.70 -2.76 7.16
C LEU A 117 -8.48 -2.10 6.01
N ASN A 118 -9.28 -1.06 6.29
CA ASN A 118 -10.06 -0.34 5.28
C ASN A 118 -9.28 0.71 4.49
N SER A 119 -7.98 0.83 4.70
CA SER A 119 -7.18 1.82 4.00
C SER A 119 -7.10 1.57 2.50
N ASP A 120 -6.98 2.66 1.76
CA ASP A 120 -6.77 2.67 0.32
C ASP A 120 -5.27 2.75 0.00
N TYR A 121 -4.83 1.97 -0.98
CA TYR A 121 -3.49 1.99 -1.54
C TYR A 121 -3.58 2.58 -2.96
N LEU A 122 -3.04 3.79 -3.14
CA LEU A 122 -2.89 4.40 -4.45
C LEU A 122 -1.53 4.01 -5.02
N ILE A 123 -1.54 3.18 -6.07
CA ILE A 123 -0.32 2.58 -6.62
C ILE A 123 -0.03 3.17 -8.00
N PHE A 124 1.17 3.71 -8.17
CA PHE A 124 1.69 4.15 -9.46
C PHE A 124 2.62 3.09 -10.05
N SER A 125 2.34 2.62 -11.26
CA SER A 125 3.38 1.98 -12.06
C SER A 125 4.04 3.01 -12.96
N TYR A 126 5.36 2.99 -13.00
CA TYR A 126 6.14 3.87 -13.86
C TYR A 126 7.07 3.06 -14.74
N GLN A 127 7.48 3.62 -15.87
CA GLN A 127 8.56 3.09 -16.70
C GLN A 127 9.58 4.21 -16.91
N MET A 128 10.87 3.90 -16.72
CA MET A 128 11.94 4.83 -17.07
C MET A 128 12.71 4.35 -18.29
N LYS A 129 12.93 5.26 -19.25
CA LYS A 129 13.83 5.08 -20.40
C LYS A 129 14.81 6.24 -20.43
N GLY A 130 16.07 5.98 -20.08
CA GLY A 130 17.01 7.05 -19.72
C GLY A 130 16.46 7.82 -18.53
N SER A 131 16.37 9.15 -18.64
CA SER A 131 15.82 10.04 -17.62
C SER A 131 14.33 10.33 -17.76
N GLU A 132 13.66 9.85 -18.81
CA GLU A 132 12.22 10.04 -19.02
C GLU A 132 11.43 9.02 -18.19
N LEU A 133 10.60 9.52 -17.26
CA LEU A 133 9.66 8.77 -16.46
C LEU A 133 8.28 8.83 -17.12
N THR A 134 7.67 7.68 -17.44
CA THR A 134 6.28 7.60 -17.93
C THR A 134 5.40 6.92 -16.89
N ILE A 135 4.24 7.48 -16.56
CA ILE A 135 3.24 6.78 -15.73
C ILE A 135 2.53 5.75 -16.60
N LYS A 136 2.71 4.47 -16.28
CA LYS A 136 2.17 3.36 -17.09
C LYS A 136 0.73 3.04 -16.75
N ASP A 137 0.40 3.09 -15.47
CA ASP A 137 -0.92 2.80 -14.95
C ASP A 137 -1.00 3.24 -13.48
N VAL A 138 -2.20 3.44 -12.99
CA VAL A 138 -2.49 3.81 -11.60
C VAL A 138 -3.65 2.95 -11.10
N TRP A 139 -3.58 2.48 -9.85
CA TRP A 139 -4.66 1.72 -9.23
C TRP A 139 -5.00 2.27 -7.84
N ILE A 140 -6.27 2.13 -7.45
CA ILE A 140 -6.72 2.24 -6.06
C ILE A 140 -7.16 0.85 -5.60
N LYS A 141 -6.57 0.36 -4.50
CA LYS A 141 -6.77 -1.01 -4.03
C LYS A 141 -6.78 -1.09 -2.51
N LYS A 142 -7.42 -2.12 -1.97
CA LYS A 142 -7.29 -2.55 -0.58
C LYS A 142 -6.12 -3.53 -0.43
N ILE A 143 -5.60 -3.68 0.80
CA ILE A 143 -4.44 -4.54 1.05
C ILE A 143 -4.69 -6.00 0.61
N TRP A 144 -5.91 -6.53 0.80
CA TRP A 144 -6.25 -7.89 0.42
C TRP A 144 -6.31 -8.09 -1.11
N GLU A 145 -6.60 -7.03 -1.87
CA GLU A 145 -6.56 -7.06 -3.34
C GLU A 145 -5.12 -7.00 -3.89
N LEU A 146 -4.13 -6.71 -3.04
CA LEU A 146 -2.71 -6.68 -3.40
C LEU A 146 -1.96 -7.91 -2.87
N ALA A 147 -2.26 -8.32 -1.64
CA ALA A 147 -1.72 -9.52 -1.03
C ALA A 147 -2.26 -10.76 -1.75
N CYS A 148 -1.46 -11.83 -1.77
CA CYS A 148 -1.86 -13.09 -2.38
C CYS A 148 -1.29 -14.27 -1.60
N PRO A 149 -1.79 -15.49 -1.82
CA PRO A 149 -1.17 -16.70 -1.29
C PRO A 149 0.22 -16.96 -1.86
N SER A 150 0.95 -17.86 -1.21
CA SER A 150 2.22 -18.38 -1.73
C SER A 150 2.36 -19.87 -1.47
N GLY A 151 3.42 -20.49 -2.01
CA GLY A 151 3.68 -21.91 -1.76
C GLY A 151 4.23 -22.20 -0.36
N THR A 152 4.91 -21.24 0.26
CA THR A 152 5.59 -21.44 1.57
C THR A 152 4.68 -21.08 2.74
N TYR A 153 3.98 -19.95 2.64
CA TYR A 153 3.07 -19.45 3.66
C TYR A 153 1.73 -19.07 3.04
N PRO A 154 0.62 -19.14 3.81
CA PRO A 154 -0.72 -18.76 3.34
C PRO A 154 -0.80 -17.32 2.82
N VAL A 155 0.03 -16.41 3.32
CA VAL A 155 0.26 -15.08 2.74
C VAL A 155 1.66 -15.01 2.16
N LYS A 156 1.79 -14.42 0.98
CA LYS A 156 3.10 -14.16 0.37
C LYS A 156 3.90 -13.16 1.21
N VAL A 157 5.06 -13.62 1.66
CA VAL A 157 5.97 -12.85 2.50
C VAL A 157 7.38 -12.81 1.94
N GLN A 158 8.18 -11.86 2.41
CA GLN A 158 9.62 -11.87 2.27
C GLN A 158 10.24 -12.52 3.51
N GLU A 159 10.76 -13.73 3.35
CA GLU A 159 11.48 -14.47 4.39
C GLU A 159 13.00 -14.44 4.10
N LYS A 160 13.82 -14.19 5.12
CA LYS A 160 15.28 -14.39 5.05
C LYS A 160 15.75 -15.09 6.32
N LYS A 161 16.54 -16.16 6.17
CA LYS A 161 17.05 -16.97 7.29
C LYS A 161 15.94 -17.37 8.29
N SER A 162 14.79 -17.81 7.75
CA SER A 162 13.61 -18.22 8.53
C SER A 162 12.98 -17.11 9.39
N VAL A 163 13.26 -15.85 9.07
CA VAL A 163 12.61 -14.68 9.67
C VAL A 163 11.74 -14.02 8.60
N ILE A 164 10.46 -13.84 8.92
CA ILE A 164 9.53 -13.12 8.06
C ILE A 164 9.73 -11.62 8.30
N TYR A 165 10.07 -10.87 7.24
CA TYR A 165 10.25 -9.43 7.29
C TYR A 165 8.97 -8.70 6.89
N ASN A 166 8.52 -8.91 5.65
CA ASN A 166 7.48 -8.09 5.05
C ASN A 166 6.39 -8.93 4.39
N ILE A 167 5.16 -8.39 4.39
CA ILE A 167 4.07 -8.86 3.52
C ILE A 167 4.34 -8.33 2.11
N ARG A 168 4.25 -9.20 1.10
CA ARG A 168 4.62 -8.88 -0.27
C ARG A 168 3.40 -8.93 -1.20
N PRO A 169 3.30 -8.01 -2.17
CA PRO A 169 2.21 -8.04 -3.13
C PRO A 169 2.35 -9.20 -4.12
N GLY A 170 1.21 -9.66 -4.63
CA GLY A 170 1.10 -10.41 -5.87
C GLY A 170 1.24 -9.49 -7.10
N ILE A 171 1.15 -10.07 -8.29
CA ILE A 171 1.03 -9.29 -9.53
C ILE A 171 -0.46 -9.21 -9.86
N TRP A 172 -1.20 -8.37 -9.11
CA TRP A 172 -2.67 -8.33 -9.12
C TRP A 172 -3.26 -8.01 -10.50
N TYR A 173 -2.54 -7.24 -11.31
CA TYR A 173 -2.94 -6.84 -12.66
C TYR A 173 -2.64 -7.90 -13.74
N SER A 174 -2.05 -9.05 -13.39
CA SER A 174 -1.70 -10.09 -14.36
C SER A 174 -2.66 -11.26 -14.34
N GLU A 175 -3.25 -11.56 -15.51
CA GLU A 175 -4.07 -12.75 -15.65
C GLU A 175 -3.29 -14.06 -15.57
N ARG A 176 -1.97 -14.01 -15.81
CA ARG A 176 -1.09 -15.19 -15.85
C ARG A 176 -0.53 -15.58 -14.48
N SER A 177 -0.75 -14.77 -13.44
CA SER A 177 -0.23 -15.06 -12.11
C SER A 177 -0.83 -16.36 -11.55
N LYS A 178 0.04 -17.28 -11.12
CA LYS A 178 -0.37 -18.54 -10.47
C LYS A 178 -1.17 -18.29 -9.19
N PHE A 179 -0.69 -17.37 -8.36
CA PHE A 179 -1.36 -16.96 -7.14
C PHE A 179 -2.08 -15.64 -7.40
N LYS A 180 -3.40 -15.67 -7.27
CA LYS A 180 -4.27 -14.50 -7.42
C LYS A 180 -4.42 -13.78 -6.07
N PRO A 181 -4.74 -12.48 -6.07
CA PRO A 181 -5.05 -11.78 -4.83
C PRO A 181 -6.23 -12.40 -4.07
N PHE A 182 -6.36 -12.05 -2.79
CA PHE A 182 -7.51 -12.48 -1.99
C PHE A 182 -8.79 -11.78 -2.47
N ASN A 183 -9.91 -12.48 -2.40
CA ASN A 183 -11.19 -11.94 -2.85
C ASN A 183 -11.86 -11.06 -1.80
N SER A 184 -11.50 -11.24 -0.53
CA SER A 184 -12.07 -10.47 0.58
C SER A 184 -11.07 -10.21 1.70
N LEU A 185 -11.44 -9.26 2.56
CA LEU A 185 -10.72 -8.98 3.80
C LEU A 185 -10.67 -10.22 4.71
N GLU A 186 -11.74 -11.01 4.77
CA GLU A 186 -11.81 -12.21 5.59
C GLU A 186 -10.86 -13.30 5.12
N GLU A 187 -10.75 -13.53 3.80
CA GLU A 187 -9.77 -14.47 3.25
C GLU A 187 -8.34 -14.05 3.59
N PHE A 188 -8.04 -12.75 3.46
CA PHE A 188 -6.74 -12.21 3.84
C PHE A 188 -6.45 -12.38 5.34
N LEU A 189 -7.41 -12.09 6.22
CA LEU A 189 -7.24 -12.25 7.66
C LEU A 189 -7.09 -13.72 8.08
N SER A 190 -7.82 -14.64 7.44
CA SER A 190 -7.68 -16.09 7.65
C SER A 190 -6.27 -16.54 7.28
N ALA A 191 -5.79 -16.14 6.09
CA ALA A 191 -4.43 -16.44 5.64
C ALA A 191 -3.36 -15.80 6.54
N LEU A 192 -3.57 -14.57 7.01
CA LEU A 192 -2.64 -13.88 7.89
C LEU A 192 -2.54 -14.58 9.26
N ASN A 193 -3.67 -15.01 9.82
CA ASN A 193 -3.73 -15.78 11.06
C ASN A 193 -3.03 -17.14 10.91
N GLU A 194 -3.28 -17.86 9.82
CA GLU A 194 -2.63 -19.14 9.56
C GLU A 194 -1.12 -18.98 9.34
N THR A 195 -0.70 -17.90 8.68
CA THR A 195 0.73 -17.57 8.53
C THR A 195 1.38 -17.34 9.90
N ARG A 196 0.71 -16.62 10.81
CA ARG A 196 1.18 -16.43 12.19
C ARG A 196 1.22 -17.74 12.99
N TYR A 197 0.30 -18.65 12.73
CA TYR A 197 0.29 -19.98 13.35
C TYR A 197 1.46 -20.84 12.89
N GLN A 198 1.78 -20.82 11.59
CA GLN A 198 2.89 -21.55 11.00
C GLN A 198 4.25 -20.97 11.36
N TYR A 199 4.34 -19.64 11.52
CA TYR A 199 5.59 -18.95 11.83
C TYR A 199 6.03 -19.18 13.29
N PRO A 200 7.20 -19.80 13.54
CA PRO A 200 7.61 -20.17 14.90
C PRO A 200 7.65 -19.01 15.91
N GLN A 201 7.98 -17.80 15.47
CA GLN A 201 8.11 -16.65 16.36
C GLN A 201 6.76 -16.15 16.89
N THR A 202 5.68 -16.35 16.14
CA THR A 202 4.33 -15.88 16.50
C THR A 202 3.40 -17.01 16.93
N ARG A 203 3.76 -18.28 16.69
CA ARG A 203 2.91 -19.44 16.96
C ARG A 203 2.38 -19.49 18.39
N HIS A 204 3.25 -19.23 19.38
CA HIS A 204 2.90 -19.30 20.79
C HIS A 204 1.95 -18.19 21.25
N THR A 205 1.93 -17.05 20.57
CA THR A 205 1.08 -15.89 20.89
C THR A 205 -0.16 -15.79 20.00
N ASN A 206 -0.39 -16.75 19.10
CA ASN A 206 -1.44 -16.64 18.08
C ASN A 206 -2.86 -16.98 18.59
N GLY A 207 -3.00 -17.66 19.74
CA GLY A 207 -4.25 -18.30 20.16
C GLY A 207 -5.51 -17.40 20.15
N HIS A 208 -5.37 -16.12 20.50
CA HIS A 208 -6.48 -15.15 20.51
C HIS A 208 -6.27 -13.98 19.53
N TRP A 209 -5.25 -14.05 18.68
CA TRP A 209 -4.87 -12.91 17.84
C TRP A 209 -6.01 -12.50 16.91
N LEU A 210 -6.55 -13.43 16.12
CA LEU A 210 -7.63 -13.14 15.18
C LEU A 210 -8.88 -12.62 15.90
N GLN A 211 -9.28 -13.25 17.00
CA GLN A 211 -10.45 -12.82 17.79
C GLN A 211 -10.29 -11.38 18.28
N ASN A 212 -9.11 -11.00 18.76
CA ASN A 212 -8.82 -9.65 19.23
C ASN A 212 -8.83 -8.63 18.08
N VAL A 213 -8.28 -8.98 16.91
CA VAL A 213 -8.34 -8.14 15.70
C VAL A 213 -9.79 -7.91 15.27
N LEU A 214 -10.60 -8.98 15.22
CA LEU A 214 -12.01 -8.87 14.82
C LEU A 214 -12.82 -8.01 15.78
N LYS A 215 -12.60 -8.19 17.09
CA LYS A 215 -13.23 -7.36 18.13
C LYS A 215 -12.82 -5.89 17.98
N ASN A 216 -11.52 -5.61 17.87
CA ASN A 216 -11.03 -4.24 17.70
C ASN A 216 -11.57 -3.59 16.41
N TYR A 217 -11.71 -4.38 15.33
CA TYR A 217 -12.27 -3.91 14.07
C TYR A 217 -13.76 -3.55 14.20
N GLU A 218 -14.57 -4.43 14.82
CA GLU A 218 -15.99 -4.19 15.07
C GLU A 218 -16.20 -2.96 15.97
N GLU A 219 -15.40 -2.82 17.04
CA GLU A 219 -15.43 -1.66 17.94
C GLU A 219 -15.16 -0.33 17.22
N HIS A 220 -14.27 -0.33 16.22
CA HIS A 220 -13.89 0.89 15.50
C HIS A 220 -14.77 1.22 14.30
N THR A 221 -15.29 0.20 13.62
CA THR A 221 -15.98 0.37 12.33
C THR A 221 -17.47 0.11 12.42
N GLY A 222 -17.94 -0.55 13.48
CA GLY A 222 -19.30 -1.07 13.59
C GLY A 222 -19.58 -2.28 12.69
N VAL A 223 -18.60 -2.77 11.93
CA VAL A 223 -18.75 -3.88 10.99
C VAL A 223 -18.22 -5.16 11.61
N LYS A 224 -19.08 -6.17 11.68
CA LYS A 224 -18.72 -7.50 12.14
C LYS A 224 -18.27 -8.39 10.97
N LEU A 225 -17.00 -8.76 10.96
CA LEU A 225 -16.44 -9.68 9.96
C LEU A 225 -16.64 -11.14 10.40
N GLN A 226 -16.83 -12.03 9.43
CA GLN A 226 -16.94 -13.48 9.67
C GLN A 226 -15.79 -14.21 8.99
N VAL A 227 -14.68 -14.37 9.71
CA VAL A 227 -13.51 -15.11 9.22
C VAL A 227 -13.69 -16.59 9.53
N ARG A 228 -13.57 -17.43 8.50
CA ARG A 228 -13.61 -18.89 8.59
C ARG A 228 -12.21 -19.49 8.64
#